data_AF-A0A920G1F9-F1
#
_entry.id   AF-A0A920G1F9-F1
#
_cell.length_a   1.000
_cell.length_b   1.000
_cell.length_c   1.000
_cell.angle_alpha   90.00
_cell.angle_beta   90.00
_cell.angle_gamma   90.00
#
_symmetry.space_group_name_H-M   'P 1'
#
loop_
_entity.id
_entity.type
_entity.pdbx_description
1 polymer ?
#
loop_
_entity_poly.entity_id
_entity_poly.type
_entity_poly.pdbx_seq_one_letter_code
_entity_poly.pdbx_strand_id
1 'polypeptide(L)'
;MTNRMNRFIFLLFFLLFYSTTSQAALEIDVTEGNLRPMPIAITTVIDRQNEQLGLGLDITKVIASDLAGSGLFYPINPKAFLEEVNSVDRSPNFNSWQ
;
A
#
# COMPACT_ATOMS: atom_id res chain seq x y z
N MET A 1 74.20 -6.95 -0.79
CA MET A 1 73.02 -7.58 -0.15
C MET A 1 71.84 -6.62 0.04
N THR A 2 71.97 -5.33 -0.31
CA THR A 2 70.99 -4.24 -0.08
C THR A 2 69.84 -4.19 -1.10
N ASN A 3 70.08 -4.55 -2.37
CA ASN A 3 69.07 -4.43 -3.44
C ASN A 3 67.88 -5.42 -3.33
N ARG A 4 68.06 -6.57 -2.65
CA ARG A 4 66.95 -7.51 -2.42
C ARG A 4 66.01 -7.03 -1.31
N MET A 5 66.55 -6.35 -0.29
CA MET A 5 65.78 -5.84 0.83
C MET A 5 64.99 -4.58 0.46
N ASN A 6 65.58 -3.67 -0.33
CA ASN A 6 64.87 -2.50 -0.85
C ASN A 6 63.70 -2.88 -1.78
N ARG A 7 63.83 -3.97 -2.57
CA ARG A 7 62.74 -4.48 -3.40
C ARG A 7 61.55 -4.98 -2.58
N PHE A 8 61.82 -5.64 -1.45
CA PHE A 8 60.78 -6.07 -0.52
C PHE A 8 60.08 -4.88 0.15
N ILE A 9 60.84 -3.87 0.56
CA ILE A 9 60.28 -2.64 1.16
C ILE A 9 59.39 -1.90 0.15
N PHE A 10 59.83 -1.78 -1.11
CA PHE A 10 59.02 -1.19 -2.17
C PHE A 10 57.73 -1.98 -2.47
N LEU A 11 57.80 -3.32 -2.47
CA LEU A 11 56.62 -4.17 -2.64
C LEU A 11 55.63 -4.03 -1.48
N LEU A 12 56.13 -3.97 -0.25
CA LEU A 12 55.31 -3.79 0.94
C LEU A 12 54.62 -2.41 0.94
N PHE A 13 55.35 -1.38 0.54
CA PHE A 13 54.82 -0.02 0.44
C PHE A 13 53.75 0.10 -0.66
N PHE A 14 53.95 -0.59 -1.79
CA PHE A 14 52.98 -0.64 -2.88
C PHE A 14 51.67 -1.32 -2.45
N LEU A 15 51.75 -2.37 -1.63
CA LEU A 15 50.58 -3.09 -1.09
C LEU A 15 49.73 -2.25 -0.13
N LEU A 16 50.37 -1.37 0.66
CA LEU A 16 49.68 -0.50 1.62
C LEU A 16 48.88 0.64 0.96
N PHE A 17 49.10 0.91 -0.34
CA PHE A 17 48.36 1.94 -1.09
C PHE A 17 47.09 1.41 -1.78
N TYR A 18 46.81 0.10 -1.73
CA TYR A 18 45.58 -0.48 -2.27
C TYR A 18 44.44 -0.42 -1.25
N SER A 19 43.88 0.77 -1.05
CA SER A 19 42.64 0.94 -0.28
C SER A 19 41.43 0.68 -1.18
N THR A 20 40.74 -0.45 -1.00
CA THR A 20 39.47 -0.73 -1.68
C THR A 20 38.31 -0.10 -0.90
N THR A 21 37.47 0.71 -1.55
CA THR A 21 36.26 1.24 -0.94
C THR A 21 35.17 0.16 -0.91
N SER A 22 34.67 -0.18 0.27
CA SER A 22 33.56 -1.13 0.42
C SER A 22 32.23 -0.40 0.21
N GLN A 23 31.62 -0.57 -0.97
CA GLN A 23 30.28 -0.07 -1.29
C GLN A 23 29.24 -1.04 -0.72
N ALA A 24 28.87 -0.88 0.56
CA ALA A 24 27.75 -1.60 1.15
C ALA A 24 26.45 -0.84 0.89
N ALA A 25 25.89 -0.99 -0.32
CA ALA A 25 24.55 -0.48 -0.61
C ALA A 25 23.52 -1.39 0.06
N LEU A 26 22.71 -0.82 0.96
CA LEU A 26 21.52 -1.49 1.49
C LEU A 26 20.47 -1.53 0.37
N GLU A 27 20.38 -2.66 -0.32
CA GLU A 27 19.30 -2.93 -1.27
C GLU A 27 18.10 -3.44 -0.47
N ILE A 28 17.11 -2.58 -0.26
CA ILE A 28 15.82 -2.96 0.31
C ILE A 28 14.98 -3.48 -0.84
N ASP A 29 14.99 -4.80 -1.06
CA ASP A 29 14.04 -5.47 -1.93
C ASP A 29 12.68 -5.56 -1.20
N VAL A 30 11.78 -4.63 -1.51
CA VAL A 30 10.39 -4.69 -1.05
C VAL A 30 9.70 -5.75 -1.88
N THR A 31 9.87 -7.01 -1.49
CA THR A 31 9.04 -8.11 -1.98
C THR A 31 7.58 -7.73 -1.77
N GLU A 32 6.84 -7.70 -2.87
CA GLU A 32 5.47 -7.20 -2.99
C GLU A 32 4.61 -7.54 -1.77
N GLY A 33 4.04 -6.51 -1.14
CA GLY A 33 3.07 -6.72 -0.08
C GLY A 33 1.93 -7.59 -0.61
N ASN A 34 1.71 -8.74 0.02
CA ASN A 34 0.54 -9.58 -0.24
C ASN A 34 -0.71 -8.83 0.26
N LEU A 35 -1.16 -7.84 -0.52
CA LEU A 35 -2.36 -7.06 -0.25
C LEU A 35 -3.54 -7.93 -0.66
N ARG A 36 -4.02 -8.76 0.27
CA ARG A 36 -5.35 -9.36 0.15
C ARG A 36 -6.37 -8.27 0.46
N PRO A 37 -7.08 -7.71 -0.54
CA PRO A 37 -8.00 -6.61 -0.27
C PRO A 37 -9.14 -7.09 0.62
N MET A 38 -9.52 -6.26 1.57
CA MET A 38 -10.59 -6.55 2.51
C MET A 38 -11.95 -6.32 1.83
N PRO A 39 -12.85 -7.31 1.80
CA PRO A 39 -14.21 -7.11 1.29
C PRO A 39 -14.93 -6.00 2.08
N ILE A 40 -15.64 -5.13 1.39
CA ILE A 40 -16.44 -4.06 2.02
C ILE A 40 -17.76 -3.86 1.26
N ALA A 41 -18.84 -3.63 2.00
CA ALA A 41 -20.13 -3.21 1.44
C ALA A 41 -20.31 -1.70 1.62
N ILE A 42 -20.70 -1.02 0.53
CA ILE A 42 -20.86 0.43 0.48
C ILE A 42 -22.31 0.72 0.11
N THR A 43 -23.09 1.21 1.08
CA THR A 43 -24.49 1.59 0.86
C THR A 43 -24.57 2.93 0.17
N THR A 44 -25.61 3.14 -0.64
CA THR A 44 -25.82 4.43 -1.29
C THR A 44 -26.12 5.52 -0.27
N VAL A 45 -25.41 6.64 -0.37
CA VAL A 45 -25.71 7.85 0.40
C VAL A 45 -27.11 8.34 0.02
N ILE A 46 -27.92 8.65 1.03
CA ILE A 46 -29.31 9.06 0.86
C ILE A 46 -29.34 10.57 0.55
N ASP A 47 -29.96 10.94 -0.56
CA ASP A 47 -30.22 12.35 -0.91
C ASP A 47 -31.19 12.97 0.11
N ARG A 48 -30.93 14.19 0.58
CA ARG A 48 -31.89 14.89 1.44
C ARG A 48 -33.04 15.46 0.61
N GLN A 49 -34.18 15.66 1.25
CA GLN A 49 -35.31 16.33 0.62
C GLN A 49 -34.90 17.74 0.15
N ASN A 50 -35.18 18.04 -1.13
CA ASN A 50 -34.79 19.25 -1.86
C ASN A 50 -33.33 19.33 -2.34
N GLU A 51 -32.56 18.25 -2.23
CA GLU A 51 -31.26 18.15 -2.90
C GLU A 51 -31.39 17.64 -4.34
N GLN A 52 -30.30 17.81 -5.10
CA GLN A 52 -30.21 17.29 -6.45
C GLN A 52 -30.28 15.76 -6.44
N LEU A 53 -31.31 15.22 -7.09
CA LEU A 53 -31.47 13.78 -7.27
C LEU A 53 -30.20 13.17 -7.90
N GLY A 54 -29.63 12.17 -7.24
CA GLY A 54 -28.46 11.42 -7.71
C GLY A 54 -27.12 11.87 -7.13
N LEU A 55 -27.07 12.95 -6.33
CA LEU A 55 -25.83 13.39 -5.68
C LEU A 55 -25.25 12.29 -4.77
N GLY A 56 -26.09 11.66 -3.96
CA GLY A 56 -25.71 10.57 -3.07
C GLY A 56 -25.17 9.36 -3.83
N LEU A 57 -25.73 9.07 -5.02
CA LEU A 57 -25.19 8.02 -5.90
C LEU A 57 -23.79 8.39 -6.40
N ASP A 58 -23.56 9.63 -6.79
CA ASP A 58 -22.24 10.08 -7.28
C ASP A 58 -21.20 10.10 -6.15
N ILE A 59 -21.58 10.54 -4.95
CA ILE A 59 -20.72 10.44 -3.75
C ILE A 59 -20.36 8.97 -3.49
N THR A 60 -21.35 8.08 -3.55
CA THR A 60 -21.14 6.63 -3.34
C THR A 60 -20.14 6.07 -4.36
N LYS A 61 -20.22 6.49 -5.62
CA LYS A 61 -19.27 6.06 -6.68
C LYS A 61 -17.84 6.54 -6.38
N VAL A 62 -17.67 7.78 -5.94
CA VAL A 62 -16.34 8.31 -5.58
C VAL A 62 -15.75 7.51 -4.41
N ILE A 63 -16.53 7.30 -3.34
CA ILE A 63 -16.11 6.49 -2.19
C ILE A 63 -15.70 5.07 -2.62
N ALA A 64 -16.51 4.42 -3.46
CA ALA A 64 -16.19 3.09 -3.96
C ALA A 64 -14.92 3.06 -4.82
N SER A 65 -14.74 4.07 -5.68
CA SER A 65 -13.56 4.22 -6.52
C SER A 65 -12.28 4.42 -5.70
N ASP A 66 -12.33 5.27 -4.68
CA ASP A 66 -11.18 5.57 -3.82
C ASP A 66 -10.78 4.35 -2.98
N LEU A 67 -11.77 3.65 -2.39
CA LEU A 67 -11.52 2.45 -1.61
C LEU A 67 -10.94 1.32 -2.46
N ALA A 68 -11.48 1.08 -3.66
CA ALA A 68 -10.92 0.11 -4.59
C ALA A 68 -9.52 0.50 -5.07
N GLY A 69 -9.31 1.79 -5.39
CA GLY A 69 -8.05 2.34 -5.86
C GLY A 69 -6.91 2.27 -4.83
N SER A 70 -7.23 2.19 -3.54
CA SER A 70 -6.24 2.00 -2.47
C SER A 70 -5.54 0.64 -2.48
N GLY A 71 -6.13 -0.37 -3.14
CA GLY A 71 -5.67 -1.76 -3.07
C GLY A 71 -5.91 -2.46 -1.72
N LEU A 72 -6.46 -1.75 -0.73
CA LEU A 72 -6.77 -2.29 0.60
C LEU A 72 -8.17 -2.89 0.70
N PHE A 73 -9.08 -2.51 -0.20
CA PHE A 73 -10.48 -2.89 -0.14
C PHE A 73 -11.01 -3.44 -1.46
N TYR A 74 -12.00 -4.33 -1.35
CA TYR A 74 -12.76 -4.88 -2.47
C TYR A 74 -14.26 -4.61 -2.27
N PRO A 75 -14.83 -3.58 -2.93
CA PRO A 75 -16.26 -3.32 -2.89
C PRO A 75 -17.05 -4.51 -3.44
N ILE A 76 -17.91 -5.09 -2.62
CA ILE A 76 -18.76 -6.23 -3.02
C ILE A 76 -20.01 -5.74 -3.76
N ASN A 77 -20.60 -6.62 -4.58
CA ASN A 77 -21.79 -6.30 -5.36
C ASN A 77 -22.98 -5.94 -4.42
N PRO A 78 -23.68 -4.82 -4.62
CA PRO A 78 -24.85 -4.45 -3.82
C PRO A 78 -25.96 -5.51 -3.79
N LYS A 79 -26.06 -6.36 -4.83
CA LYS A 79 -27.00 -7.49 -4.86
C LYS A 79 -26.71 -8.57 -3.81
N ALA A 80 -25.52 -8.56 -3.21
CA ALA A 80 -25.14 -9.47 -2.13
C ALA A 80 -25.46 -8.90 -0.74
N PHE A 81 -25.95 -7.66 -0.65
CA PHE A 81 -26.29 -7.06 0.64
C PHE A 81 -27.51 -7.77 1.23
N LEU A 82 -27.38 -8.22 2.47
CA LEU A 82 -28.48 -8.87 3.21
C LEU A 82 -29.47 -7.84 3.80
N GLU A 83 -29.07 -6.57 3.85
CA GLU A 83 -29.87 -5.45 4.35
C GLU A 83 -29.77 -4.26 3.40
N GLU A 84 -30.92 -3.65 3.11
CA GLU A 84 -30.98 -2.34 2.45
C GLU A 84 -31.07 -1.24 3.52
N VAL A 85 -30.05 -0.40 3.59
CA VAL A 85 -30.03 0.77 4.50
C VAL A 85 -30.73 1.93 3.82
N ASN A 86 -31.91 2.29 4.33
CA ASN A 86 -32.77 3.35 3.80
C ASN A 86 -32.93 4.55 4.74
N SER A 87 -32.25 4.55 5.88
CA SER A 87 -32.20 5.66 6.84
C SER A 87 -30.90 5.62 7.62
N VAL A 88 -30.31 6.80 7.85
CA VAL A 88 -29.09 6.96 8.67
C VAL A 88 -29.41 6.89 10.17
N ASP A 89 -30.66 7.13 10.56
CA ASP A 89 -31.10 7.16 11.96
C ASP A 89 -31.27 5.74 12.55
N ARG A 90 -31.30 4.72 11.68
CA ARG A 90 -31.38 3.32 12.10
C ARG A 90 -29.98 2.75 12.25
N SER A 91 -29.72 2.11 13.39
CA SER A 91 -28.49 1.33 13.57
C SER A 91 -28.46 0.12 12.61
N PRO A 92 -27.32 -0.17 11.95
CA PRO A 92 -27.20 -1.33 11.08
C PRO A 92 -27.44 -2.66 11.82
N ASN A 93 -28.02 -3.65 11.16
CA ASN A 93 -28.08 -5.00 11.72
C ASN A 93 -26.74 -5.70 11.56
N PHE A 94 -25.83 -5.56 12.53
CA PHE A 94 -24.47 -6.13 12.46
C PHE A 94 -24.39 -7.63 12.13
N ASN A 95 -25.43 -8.43 12.40
CA ASN A 95 -25.45 -9.84 12.01
C ASN A 95 -25.46 -10.03 10.48
N SER A 96 -25.99 -9.06 9.74
CA SER A 96 -25.98 -9.04 8.27
C SER A 96 -24.60 -8.72 7.66
N TRP A 97 -23.61 -8.40 8.50
CA TRP A 97 -22.28 -7.89 8.10
C TRP A 97 -21.12 -8.76 8.60
N GLN A 98 -21.41 -9.96 9.14
CA GLN A 98 -20.41 -10.94 9.56
C GLN A 98 -19.82 -11.72 8.39
#